data_AF-A0A966Z0G5-F1
#
_entry.id   AF-A0A966Z0G5-F1
#
_cell.length_a   1.000
_cell.length_b   1.000
_cell.length_c   1.000
_cell.angle_alpha   90.00
_cell.angle_beta   90.00
_cell.angle_gamma   90.00
#
_symmetry.space_group_name_H-M   'P 1'
#
loop_
_entity.id
_entity.type
_entity.pdbx_description
1 polymer ?
#
loop_
_entity_poly.entity_id
_entity_poly.type
_entity_poly.pdbx_seq_one_letter_code
_entity_poly.pdbx_strand_id
1 'polypeptide(L)'
;DVEMQGVWAVQGGMIAITQTLTDLARAKGVRFICGVNCDEILQRNRKVSGVRLSNGETIQTQAVIFNGDAMALQTGLLGEANRHASPITQTTRSLSAITWSMYAKPHGFPLIRHNVFFDSDYDSEFTDIFYRKRLPQKPTVYICAQDQTDTHISHLAGERLLCLVNAPATGDHQQPTLSEIESCQEKSLSLLEHCGLNLSLADATVTRTTPQDFHRLFPATGGALYGQANHGWMDTFRRPAAQTAIPGLYLAGGSAHPGAGVPMAALSGRMAAATLMGHLGLTKRSGRVLISGGTLMP
;
A
#
# COMPACT_ATOMS: atom_id res chain seq x y z
N ASP A 1 -5.02 -15.88 14.11
CA ASP A 1 -4.03 -15.89 15.21
C ASP A 1 -2.80 -15.01 15.04
N VAL A 2 -2.41 -14.55 13.84
CA VAL A 2 -1.25 -13.61 13.70
C VAL A 2 -1.57 -12.20 14.24
N GLU A 3 -2.80 -11.72 14.07
CA GLU A 3 -3.23 -10.39 14.57
C GLU A 3 -3.25 -10.28 16.11
N MET A 4 -3.21 -11.40 16.83
CA MET A 4 -3.16 -11.43 18.31
C MET A 4 -1.73 -11.54 18.88
N GLN A 5 -0.69 -11.62 18.05
CA GLN A 5 0.69 -11.83 18.51
C GLN A 5 1.40 -10.54 18.96
N GLY A 6 0.81 -9.38 18.70
CA GLY A 6 1.30 -8.07 19.12
C GLY A 6 1.24 -7.02 18.03
N VAL A 7 1.46 -5.77 18.43
CA VAL A 7 1.66 -4.63 17.53
C VAL A 7 3.08 -4.14 17.75
N TRP A 8 3.90 -4.10 16.70
CA TRP A 8 5.30 -3.68 16.79
C TRP A 8 5.50 -2.29 16.18
N ALA A 9 6.29 -1.47 16.88
CA ALA A 9 6.81 -0.23 16.33
C ALA A 9 8.25 -0.43 15.85
N VAL A 10 8.56 0.06 14.65
CA VAL A 10 9.92 0.04 14.10
C VAL A 10 10.65 1.30 14.52
N GLN A 11 11.83 1.16 15.12
CA GLN A 11 12.71 2.29 15.39
C GLN A 11 13.06 3.02 14.08
N GLY A 12 12.88 4.34 14.04
CA GLY A 12 12.98 5.13 12.81
C GLY A 12 11.72 5.11 11.92
N GLY A 13 10.65 4.43 12.36
CA GLY A 13 9.38 4.34 11.66
C GLY A 13 9.37 3.34 10.51
N MET A 14 8.25 3.24 9.81
CA MET A 14 8.04 2.25 8.73
C MET A 14 9.05 2.39 7.59
N ILE A 15 9.60 3.60 7.35
CA ILE A 15 10.61 3.84 6.31
C ILE A 15 11.92 3.08 6.57
N ALA A 16 12.25 2.80 7.83
CA ALA A 16 13.47 2.09 8.19
C ALA A 16 13.50 0.65 7.63
N ILE A 17 12.33 0.01 7.47
CA ILE A 17 12.23 -1.31 6.80
C ILE A 17 12.73 -1.19 5.36
N THR A 18 12.20 -0.23 4.61
CA THR A 18 12.54 -0.03 3.19
C THR A 18 14.00 0.37 3.02
N GLN A 19 14.52 1.25 3.89
CA GLN A 19 15.93 1.67 3.88
C GLN A 19 16.86 0.46 4.11
N THR A 20 16.59 -0.32 5.16
CA THR A 20 17.39 -1.52 5.50
C THR A 20 17.42 -2.51 4.34
N LEU A 21 16.28 -2.77 3.70
CA LEU A 21 16.22 -3.67 2.53
C LEU A 21 16.97 -3.11 1.32
N THR A 22 16.89 -1.80 1.10
CA THR A 22 17.60 -1.12 0.01
C THR A 22 19.10 -1.22 0.19
N ASP A 23 19.59 -0.98 1.41
CA ASP A 23 21.02 -1.03 1.72
C ASP A 23 21.57 -2.45 1.62
N LEU A 24 20.83 -3.44 2.11
CA LEU A 24 21.16 -4.85 1.93
C LEU A 24 21.21 -5.24 0.44
N ALA A 25 20.24 -4.80 -0.36
CA ALA A 25 20.20 -5.07 -1.79
C ALA A 25 21.41 -4.43 -2.51
N ARG A 26 21.76 -3.18 -2.19
CA ARG A 26 22.98 -2.53 -2.71
C ARG A 26 24.24 -3.29 -2.34
N ALA A 27 24.36 -3.73 -1.09
CA ALA A 27 25.48 -4.54 -0.63
C ALA A 27 25.59 -5.91 -1.34
N LYS A 28 24.50 -6.38 -1.96
CA LYS A 28 24.45 -7.57 -2.82
C LYS A 28 24.59 -7.26 -4.32
N GLY A 29 24.87 -6.01 -4.69
CA GLY A 29 25.10 -5.60 -6.08
C GLY A 29 23.85 -5.22 -6.85
N VAL A 30 22.70 -5.03 -6.19
CA VAL A 30 21.47 -4.56 -6.86
C VAL A 30 21.63 -3.10 -7.27
N ARG A 31 21.36 -2.82 -8.55
CA ARG A 31 21.27 -1.45 -9.10
C ARG A 31 19.84 -0.94 -9.01
N PHE A 32 19.65 0.24 -8.43
CA PHE A 32 18.38 0.95 -8.40
C PHE A 32 18.35 2.03 -9.48
N ILE A 33 17.32 2.02 -10.32
CA ILE A 33 17.04 3.05 -11.33
C ILE A 33 15.74 3.72 -10.91
N CYS A 34 15.82 5.00 -10.53
CA CYS A 34 14.70 5.76 -9.98
C CYS A 34 14.38 6.97 -10.89
N GLY A 35 13.18 7.54 -10.74
CA GLY A 35 12.75 8.73 -11.49
C GLY A 35 12.41 8.46 -12.96
N VAL A 36 12.29 7.19 -13.36
CA VAL A 36 11.92 6.77 -14.72
C VAL A 36 10.90 5.64 -14.63
N ASN A 37 9.85 5.71 -15.43
CA ASN A 37 8.81 4.69 -15.46
C ASN A 37 9.21 3.55 -16.40
N CYS A 38 8.73 2.34 -16.12
CA CYS A 38 8.73 1.25 -17.09
C CYS A 38 7.43 1.36 -17.89
N ASP A 39 7.53 1.71 -19.17
CA ASP A 39 6.36 1.92 -20.04
C ASP A 39 5.90 0.62 -20.71
N GLU A 40 6.83 -0.32 -20.96
CA GLU A 40 6.50 -1.55 -21.68
C GLU A 40 7.34 -2.73 -21.20
N ILE A 41 6.70 -3.89 -21.02
CA ILE A 41 7.40 -5.17 -20.91
C ILE A 41 7.48 -5.78 -22.31
N LEU A 42 8.70 -5.89 -22.83
CA LEU A 42 8.94 -6.35 -24.19
C LEU A 42 8.88 -7.87 -24.28
N GLN A 43 8.33 -8.35 -25.40
CA GLN A 43 8.27 -9.77 -25.73
C GLN A 43 8.97 -10.08 -27.05
N ARG A 44 9.61 -11.24 -27.12
CA ARG A 44 10.08 -11.89 -28.35
C ARG A 44 9.64 -13.34 -28.35
N ASN A 45 8.99 -13.80 -29.42
CA ASN A 45 8.43 -15.16 -29.50
C ASN A 45 7.53 -15.52 -28.29
N ARG A 46 6.69 -14.56 -27.86
CA ARG A 46 5.79 -14.65 -26.70
C ARG A 46 6.47 -14.89 -25.34
N LYS A 47 7.78 -14.61 -25.22
CA LYS A 47 8.56 -14.66 -23.99
C LYS A 47 9.12 -13.28 -23.69
N VAL A 48 9.31 -12.93 -22.41
CA VAL A 48 10.00 -11.70 -22.00
C VAL A 48 11.35 -11.56 -22.69
N SER A 49 11.62 -10.37 -23.23
CA SER A 49 12.91 -10.01 -23.84
C SER A 49 13.52 -8.73 -23.26
N GLY A 50 12.78 -7.95 -22.48
CA GLY A 50 13.30 -6.73 -21.88
C GLY A 50 12.20 -5.84 -21.31
N VAL A 51 12.60 -4.64 -20.92
CA VAL A 51 11.69 -3.54 -20.56
C VAL A 51 12.09 -2.27 -21.29
N ARG A 52 11.09 -1.48 -21.69
CA ARG A 52 11.27 -0.13 -22.23
C ARG A 52 10.95 0.88 -21.14
N LEU A 53 11.86 1.82 -20.93
CA LEU A 53 11.72 2.90 -19.97
C LEU A 53 11.14 4.16 -20.63
N SER A 54 10.55 5.04 -19.83
CA SER A 54 9.91 6.27 -20.31
C SER A 54 10.87 7.30 -20.90
N ASN A 55 12.17 7.14 -20.68
CA ASN A 55 13.23 7.93 -21.31
C ASN A 55 13.67 7.35 -22.68
N GLY A 56 13.04 6.26 -23.15
CA GLY A 56 13.37 5.55 -24.39
C GLY A 56 14.44 4.47 -24.25
N GLU A 57 15.13 4.37 -23.10
CA GLU A 57 16.11 3.32 -22.85
C GLU A 57 15.43 1.94 -22.84
N THR A 58 16.12 0.94 -23.37
CA THR A 58 15.67 -0.46 -23.30
C THR A 58 16.66 -1.31 -22.52
N ILE A 59 16.18 -1.96 -21.47
CA ILE A 59 16.95 -2.92 -20.69
C ILE A 59 16.61 -4.32 -21.18
N GLN A 60 17.56 -5.00 -21.82
CA GLN A 60 17.39 -6.38 -22.26
C GLN A 60 17.46 -7.33 -21.07
N THR A 61 16.47 -8.22 -20.95
CA THR A 61 16.44 -9.26 -19.90
C THR A 61 15.57 -10.44 -20.33
N GLN A 62 15.85 -11.61 -19.79
CA GLN A 62 15.05 -12.82 -20.03
C GLN A 62 13.98 -13.05 -18.96
N ALA A 63 14.04 -12.28 -17.87
CA ALA A 63 13.12 -12.39 -16.75
C ALA A 63 12.79 -11.01 -16.16
N VAL A 64 11.52 -10.82 -15.80
CA VAL A 64 10.97 -9.63 -15.15
C VAL A 64 10.10 -10.07 -13.99
N ILE A 65 10.38 -9.56 -12.79
CA ILE A 65 9.43 -9.60 -11.67
C ILE A 65 8.73 -8.24 -11.64
N PHE A 66 7.43 -8.24 -11.91
CA PHE A 66 6.59 -7.07 -11.85
C PHE A 66 5.95 -6.93 -10.47
N ASN A 67 6.32 -5.86 -9.75
CA ASN A 67 5.82 -5.52 -8.41
C ASN A 67 4.89 -4.28 -8.47
N GLY A 68 4.02 -4.22 -9.46
CA GLY A 68 2.94 -3.25 -9.55
C GLY A 68 1.58 -3.94 -9.52
N ASP A 69 0.50 -3.17 -9.63
CA ASP A 69 -0.84 -3.76 -9.65
C ASP A 69 -1.03 -4.61 -10.92
N ALA A 70 -1.44 -5.86 -10.74
CA ALA A 70 -1.64 -6.79 -11.85
C ALA A 70 -2.66 -6.28 -12.90
N MET A 71 -3.58 -5.38 -12.52
CA MET A 71 -4.49 -4.71 -13.45
C MET A 71 -3.75 -3.90 -14.50
N ALA A 72 -2.55 -3.39 -14.21
CA ALA A 72 -1.72 -2.67 -15.20
C ALA A 72 -1.39 -3.52 -16.43
N LEU A 73 -1.22 -4.84 -16.25
CA LEU A 73 -1.02 -5.75 -17.37
C LEU A 73 -2.30 -5.86 -18.19
N GLN A 74 -3.44 -6.11 -17.54
CA GLN A 74 -4.73 -6.31 -18.21
C GLN A 74 -5.27 -5.08 -18.94
N THR A 75 -5.01 -3.89 -18.42
CA THR A 75 -5.41 -2.63 -19.07
C THR A 75 -4.50 -2.27 -20.24
N GLY A 76 -3.40 -3.00 -20.44
CA GLY A 76 -2.42 -2.72 -21.49
C GLY A 76 -1.45 -1.60 -21.13
N LEU A 77 -1.42 -1.14 -19.88
CA LEU A 77 -0.54 -0.06 -19.41
C LEU A 77 0.94 -0.39 -19.65
N LEU A 78 1.30 -1.68 -19.60
CA LEU A 78 2.66 -2.17 -19.85
C LEU A 78 2.82 -2.80 -21.24
N GLY A 79 1.96 -2.44 -22.20
CA GLY A 79 1.95 -2.95 -23.56
C GLY A 79 0.79 -3.91 -23.83
N GLU A 80 0.15 -3.76 -24.98
CA GLU A 80 -1.06 -4.51 -25.38
C GLU A 80 -0.84 -6.04 -25.39
N ALA A 81 0.36 -6.48 -25.79
CA ALA A 81 0.73 -7.88 -25.81
C ALA A 81 0.76 -8.53 -24.40
N ASN A 82 0.75 -7.73 -23.33
CA ASN A 82 0.84 -8.21 -21.95
C ASN A 82 -0.51 -8.41 -21.26
N ARG A 83 -1.64 -8.06 -21.89
CA ARG A 83 -2.98 -8.16 -21.28
C ARG A 83 -3.35 -9.55 -20.77
N HIS A 84 -2.95 -10.57 -21.52
CA HIS A 84 -3.19 -11.96 -21.19
C HIS A 84 -2.24 -12.56 -20.14
N ALA A 85 -1.29 -11.79 -19.60
CA ALA A 85 -0.29 -12.29 -18.66
C ALA A 85 -0.92 -12.93 -17.42
N SER A 86 -2.00 -12.32 -16.92
CA SER A 86 -2.64 -12.74 -15.67
C SER A 86 -4.14 -12.80 -15.84
N PRO A 87 -4.79 -13.96 -15.60
CA PRO A 87 -6.24 -14.06 -15.58
C PRO A 87 -6.76 -13.52 -14.24
N ILE A 88 -6.83 -12.18 -14.11
CA ILE A 88 -7.56 -11.56 -13.01
C ILE A 88 -9.04 -11.79 -13.26
N THR A 89 -9.70 -12.45 -12.32
CA THR A 89 -11.13 -12.78 -12.38
C THR A 89 -12.00 -11.73 -11.69
N GLN A 90 -11.40 -10.80 -10.94
CA GLN A 90 -12.11 -9.79 -10.15
C GLN A 90 -11.51 -8.40 -10.33
N THR A 91 -12.34 -7.46 -10.78
CA THR A 91 -11.95 -6.07 -11.06
C THR A 91 -12.37 -5.09 -9.97
N THR A 92 -13.15 -5.53 -8.98
CA THR A 92 -13.59 -4.68 -7.87
C THR A 92 -12.40 -4.29 -7.00
N ARG A 93 -12.13 -2.99 -6.97
CA ARG A 93 -11.08 -2.37 -6.16
C ARG A 93 -11.47 -2.32 -4.68
N SER A 94 -10.48 -2.49 -3.81
CA SER A 94 -10.60 -2.22 -2.37
C SER A 94 -10.77 -0.72 -2.08
N LEU A 95 -10.90 -0.38 -0.80
CA LEU A 95 -10.95 1.00 -0.33
C LEU A 95 -9.67 1.77 -0.70
N SER A 96 -9.85 3.07 -0.92
CA SER A 96 -8.79 4.07 -0.85
C SER A 96 -8.90 4.83 0.47
N ALA A 97 -8.17 5.94 0.59
CA ALA A 97 -8.26 6.83 1.73
C ALA A 97 -8.02 8.29 1.33
N ILE A 98 -8.48 9.21 2.19
CA ILE A 98 -7.88 10.53 2.32
C ILE A 98 -7.07 10.53 3.61
N THR A 99 -5.84 11.04 3.54
CA THR A 99 -4.99 11.18 4.71
C THR A 99 -4.51 12.60 4.90
N TRP A 100 -4.39 13.00 6.15
CA TRP A 100 -3.75 14.24 6.56
C TRP A 100 -2.59 13.89 7.51
N SER A 101 -1.37 14.07 7.02
CA SER A 101 -0.17 14.02 7.85
C SER A 101 0.06 15.41 8.42
N MET A 102 0.05 15.53 9.75
CA MET A 102 0.10 16.82 10.44
C MET A 102 1.00 16.76 11.67
N TYR A 103 1.53 17.91 12.06
CA TYR A 103 2.07 18.12 13.40
C TYR A 103 1.07 18.96 14.17
N ALA A 104 0.44 18.38 15.20
CA ALA A 104 -0.65 19.01 15.92
C ALA A 104 -0.60 18.68 17.41
N LYS A 105 -1.22 19.52 18.23
CA LYS A 105 -1.34 19.30 19.67
C LYS A 105 -2.74 18.78 20.01
N PRO A 106 -2.87 17.54 20.54
CA PRO A 106 -4.16 17.06 21.02
C PRO A 106 -4.52 17.64 22.38
N HIS A 107 -5.80 17.91 22.57
CA HIS A 107 -6.42 18.38 23.81
C HIS A 107 -7.64 17.49 24.14
N GLY A 108 -7.96 17.39 25.42
CA GLY A 108 -9.05 16.55 25.93
C GLY A 108 -8.54 15.29 26.63
N PHE A 109 -7.83 14.42 25.91
CA PHE A 109 -7.19 13.24 26.48
C PHE A 109 -5.92 12.84 25.70
N PRO A 110 -4.98 12.09 26.31
CA PRO A 110 -3.77 11.64 25.61
C PRO A 110 -4.11 10.56 24.58
N LEU A 111 -3.55 10.67 23.38
CA LEU A 111 -3.64 9.63 22.35
C LEU A 111 -2.73 8.44 22.70
N ILE A 112 -3.14 7.23 22.32
CA ILE A 112 -2.21 6.10 22.15
C ILE A 112 -1.75 6.04 20.69
N ARG A 113 -0.81 5.15 20.36
CA ARG A 113 -0.26 5.09 18.99
C ARG A 113 -1.31 4.91 17.90
N HIS A 114 -2.36 4.13 18.16
CA HIS A 114 -3.42 3.82 17.20
C HIS A 114 -4.79 4.08 17.83
N ASN A 115 -5.55 5.01 17.24
CA ASN A 115 -6.87 5.41 17.74
C ASN A 115 -7.87 5.32 16.58
N VAL A 116 -9.10 4.89 16.88
CA VAL A 116 -10.20 4.86 15.92
C VAL A 116 -11.41 5.52 16.56
N PHE A 117 -11.99 6.47 15.85
CA PHE A 117 -13.17 7.22 16.25
C PHE A 117 -14.31 6.84 15.31
N PHE A 118 -15.35 6.23 15.87
CA PHE A 118 -16.50 5.75 15.12
C PHE A 118 -17.65 6.75 15.24
N ASP A 119 -18.31 7.02 14.12
CA ASP A 119 -19.64 7.60 14.15
C ASP A 119 -20.67 6.51 14.55
N SER A 120 -21.85 6.97 14.95
CA SER A 120 -23.03 6.15 15.29
C SER A 120 -23.55 5.25 14.15
N ASP A 121 -23.32 5.63 12.89
CA ASP A 121 -23.86 4.95 11.70
C ASP A 121 -22.73 4.48 10.76
N TYR A 122 -22.02 3.44 11.19
CA TYR A 122 -20.88 2.87 10.48
C TYR A 122 -21.22 2.32 9.08
N ASP A 123 -22.40 1.73 8.90
CA ASP A 123 -22.82 1.15 7.62
C ASP A 123 -23.02 2.23 6.54
N SER A 124 -23.36 3.46 6.94
CA SER A 124 -23.51 4.58 6.01
C SER A 124 -22.19 4.95 5.30
N GLU A 125 -21.04 4.76 5.97
CA GLU A 125 -19.71 5.02 5.39
C GLU A 125 -19.47 4.11 4.18
N PHE A 126 -19.71 2.80 4.32
CA PHE A 126 -19.54 1.84 3.23
C PHE A 126 -20.56 2.01 2.12
N THR A 127 -21.77 2.46 2.47
CA THR A 127 -22.79 2.84 1.48
C THR A 127 -22.29 3.98 0.60
N ASP A 128 -21.76 5.04 1.20
CA ASP A 128 -21.20 6.18 0.48
C ASP A 128 -20.00 5.78 -0.40
N ILE A 129 -19.09 4.95 0.12
CA ILE A 129 -17.86 4.58 -0.58
C ILE A 129 -18.09 3.56 -1.69
N PHE A 130 -18.75 2.43 -1.40
CA PHE A 130 -18.85 1.33 -2.36
C PHE A 130 -19.99 1.51 -3.35
N TYR A 131 -21.11 2.10 -2.95
CA TYR A 131 -22.29 2.20 -3.81
C TYR A 131 -22.44 3.59 -4.42
N ARG A 132 -22.26 4.67 -3.63
CA ARG A 132 -22.40 6.05 -4.12
C ARG A 132 -21.10 6.65 -4.68
N LYS A 133 -19.96 5.97 -4.49
CA LYS A 133 -18.63 6.40 -4.96
C LYS A 133 -18.26 7.82 -4.56
N ARG A 134 -18.55 8.21 -3.32
CA ARG A 134 -18.25 9.55 -2.76
C ARG A 134 -17.58 9.46 -1.39
N LEU A 135 -17.05 10.59 -0.92
CA LEU A 135 -16.53 10.67 0.45
C LEU A 135 -17.67 10.51 1.48
N PRO A 136 -17.41 9.79 2.58
CA PRO A 136 -18.42 9.53 3.59
C PRO A 136 -18.90 10.82 4.26
N GLN A 137 -20.22 10.94 4.44
CA GLN A 137 -20.81 12.05 5.17
C GLN A 137 -20.63 11.93 6.69
N LYS A 138 -20.46 10.69 7.18
CA LYS A 138 -20.18 10.34 8.57
C LYS A 138 -18.93 9.44 8.59
N PRO A 139 -17.72 10.02 8.55
CA PRO A 139 -16.50 9.25 8.41
C PRO A 139 -16.12 8.55 9.71
N THR A 140 -15.59 7.32 9.63
CA THR A 140 -14.72 6.80 10.70
C THR A 140 -13.35 7.44 10.57
N VAL A 141 -12.81 7.96 11.66
CA VAL A 141 -11.49 8.62 11.67
C VAL A 141 -10.48 7.74 12.40
N TYR A 142 -9.42 7.35 11.69
CA TYR A 142 -8.25 6.73 12.30
C TYR A 142 -7.15 7.77 12.54
N ILE A 143 -6.54 7.75 13.72
CA ILE A 143 -5.37 8.58 14.05
C ILE A 143 -4.21 7.68 14.48
N CYS A 144 -3.11 7.75 13.74
CA CYS A 144 -1.82 7.24 14.16
C CYS A 144 -0.99 8.36 14.81
N ALA A 145 -0.85 8.29 16.13
CA ALA A 145 -0.02 9.18 16.94
C ALA A 145 1.43 8.66 16.94
N GLN A 146 2.24 9.10 15.98
CA GLN A 146 3.50 8.43 15.63
C GLN A 146 4.57 8.53 16.72
N ASP A 147 4.50 9.59 17.53
CA ASP A 147 5.43 9.89 18.62
C ASP A 147 5.03 9.20 19.93
N GLN A 148 3.86 8.56 19.97
CA GLN A 148 3.43 7.77 21.12
C GLN A 148 4.04 6.37 21.07
N THR A 149 4.44 5.92 22.25
CA THR A 149 4.92 4.55 22.52
C THR A 149 3.97 3.89 23.52
N ASP A 150 4.24 2.66 23.96
CA ASP A 150 3.43 1.98 24.98
C ASP A 150 3.46 2.71 26.33
N THR A 151 4.46 3.59 26.54
CA THR A 151 4.45 4.58 27.61
C THR A 151 3.85 5.88 27.11
N HIS A 152 2.74 6.32 27.71
CA HIS A 152 2.13 7.62 27.42
C HIS A 152 3.11 8.74 27.77
N ILE A 153 3.66 9.40 26.76
CA ILE A 153 4.51 10.57 26.95
C ILE A 153 3.74 11.76 26.37
N SER A 154 3.29 12.65 27.26
CA SER A 154 2.68 13.91 26.83
C SER A 154 3.76 14.78 26.21
N HIS A 155 3.66 15.04 24.90
CA HIS A 155 4.57 15.93 24.18
C HIS A 155 4.09 17.38 24.34
N LEU A 156 4.83 18.19 25.10
CA LEU A 156 4.44 19.56 25.43
C LEU A 156 4.24 20.46 24.18
N ALA A 157 4.95 20.16 23.09
CA ALA A 157 5.00 20.95 21.86
C ALA A 157 4.05 20.46 20.75
N GLY A 158 3.38 19.32 20.92
CA GLY A 158 2.61 18.64 19.86
C GLY A 158 3.26 17.34 19.39
N GLU A 159 2.60 16.63 18.48
CA GLU A 159 3.03 15.33 17.97
C GLU A 159 2.66 15.12 16.51
N ARG A 160 3.40 14.23 15.85
CA ARG A 160 3.16 13.82 14.46
C ARG A 160 1.97 12.88 14.39
N LEU A 161 0.92 13.32 13.71
CA LEU A 161 -0.30 12.57 13.50
C LEU A 161 -0.46 12.21 12.02
N LEU A 162 -0.93 10.99 11.77
CA LEU A 162 -1.56 10.62 10.51
C LEU A 162 -3.03 10.39 10.77
N CYS A 163 -3.87 11.31 10.28
CA CYS A 163 -5.32 11.13 10.25
C CYS A 163 -5.73 10.47 8.93
N LEU A 164 -6.60 9.47 8.98
CA LEU A 164 -7.07 8.71 7.81
C LEU A 164 -8.59 8.56 7.87
N VAL A 165 -9.23 8.76 6.73
CA VAL A 165 -10.64 8.43 6.47
C VAL A 165 -10.72 7.57 5.22
N ASN A 166 -11.58 6.55 5.21
CA ASN A 166 -11.76 5.71 4.03
C ASN A 166 -12.40 6.49 2.88
N ALA A 167 -12.01 6.15 1.65
CA ALA A 167 -12.47 6.83 0.45
C ALA A 167 -12.69 5.83 -0.71
N PRO A 168 -13.49 6.18 -1.73
CA PRO A 168 -13.60 5.37 -2.94
C PRO A 168 -12.28 5.38 -3.74
N ALA A 169 -11.90 4.22 -4.30
CA ALA A 169 -10.75 4.07 -5.18
C ALA A 169 -11.06 4.50 -6.63
N THR A 170 -11.35 5.79 -6.80
CA THR A 170 -11.74 6.42 -8.08
C THR A 170 -10.72 7.45 -8.58
N GLY A 171 -9.48 7.39 -8.09
CA GLY A 171 -8.42 8.37 -8.39
C GLY A 171 -8.04 8.49 -9.88
N ASP A 172 -8.47 7.54 -10.72
CA ASP A 172 -8.27 7.52 -12.17
C ASP A 172 -9.47 8.05 -12.99
N HIS A 173 -10.62 8.29 -12.36
CA HIS A 173 -11.85 8.69 -13.06
C HIS A 173 -12.55 9.90 -12.42
N GLN A 174 -12.70 9.89 -11.09
CA GLN A 174 -13.48 10.88 -10.36
C GLN A 174 -12.71 11.35 -9.13
N GLN A 175 -12.23 12.59 -9.21
CA GLN A 175 -11.50 13.25 -8.14
C GLN A 175 -12.50 13.99 -7.25
N PRO A 176 -12.42 13.80 -5.92
CA PRO A 176 -13.10 14.68 -5.00
C PRO A 176 -12.64 16.13 -5.22
N THR A 177 -13.59 17.04 -5.30
CA THR A 177 -13.32 18.48 -5.35
C THR A 177 -12.68 18.95 -4.04
N LEU A 178 -12.00 20.10 -4.06
CA LEU A 178 -11.42 20.69 -2.86
C LEU A 178 -12.48 20.89 -1.75
N SER A 179 -13.67 21.37 -2.12
CA SER A 179 -14.78 21.56 -1.18
C SER A 179 -15.29 20.25 -0.56
N GLU A 180 -15.37 19.16 -1.33
CA GLU A 180 -15.74 17.85 -0.78
C GLU A 180 -14.70 17.34 0.22
N ILE A 181 -13.42 17.57 -0.08
CA ILE A 181 -12.31 17.19 0.80
C ILE A 181 -12.32 18.03 2.08
N GLU A 182 -12.49 19.35 1.97
CA GLU A 182 -12.59 20.26 3.11
C GLU A 182 -13.79 19.90 3.99
N SER A 183 -14.96 19.65 3.39
CA SER A 183 -16.14 19.17 4.13
C SER A 183 -15.87 17.84 4.83
N CYS A 184 -15.15 16.91 4.20
CA CYS A 184 -14.77 15.64 4.83
C CYS A 184 -13.81 15.87 6.01
N GLN A 185 -12.85 16.79 5.89
CA GLN A 185 -11.94 17.17 6.96
C GLN A 185 -12.69 17.81 8.13
N GLU A 186 -13.60 18.74 7.87
CA GLU A 186 -14.44 19.39 8.89
C GLU A 186 -15.27 18.36 9.65
N LYS A 187 -15.98 17.46 8.94
CA LYS A 187 -16.74 16.37 9.56
C LYS A 187 -15.87 15.45 10.41
N SER A 188 -14.65 15.18 9.95
CA SER A 188 -13.69 14.38 10.71
C SER A 188 -13.30 15.09 12.01
N LEU A 189 -12.95 16.38 11.95
CA LEU A 189 -12.61 17.18 13.13
C LEU A 189 -13.80 17.32 14.09
N SER A 190 -15.02 17.51 13.57
CA SER A 190 -16.23 17.54 14.39
C SER A 190 -16.50 16.21 15.10
N LEU A 191 -16.24 15.06 14.45
CA LEU A 191 -16.34 13.76 15.12
C LEU A 191 -15.31 13.64 16.25
N LEU A 192 -14.06 14.05 16.01
CA LEU A 192 -13.03 14.05 17.05
C LEU A 192 -13.46 14.89 18.25
N GLU A 193 -13.96 16.11 18.00
CA GLU A 193 -14.44 17.03 19.05
C GLU A 193 -15.62 16.42 19.82
N HIS A 194 -16.57 15.79 19.13
CA HIS A 194 -17.70 15.08 19.76
C HIS A 194 -17.23 13.94 20.68
N CYS A 195 -16.16 13.24 20.29
CA CYS A 195 -15.51 12.22 21.11
C CYS A 195 -14.60 12.81 22.21
N GLY A 196 -14.53 14.14 22.34
CA GLY A 196 -13.74 14.84 23.36
C GLY A 196 -12.29 15.11 22.98
N LEU A 197 -11.88 14.90 21.72
CA LEU A 197 -10.54 15.20 21.21
C LEU A 197 -10.54 16.47 20.37
N ASN A 198 -9.78 17.47 20.79
CA ASN A 198 -9.58 18.69 20.01
C ASN A 198 -8.14 18.75 19.48
N LEU A 199 -7.97 18.99 18.18
CA LEU A 199 -6.66 19.16 17.56
C LEU A 199 -6.42 20.64 17.28
N SER A 200 -5.37 21.22 17.87
CA SER A 200 -4.95 22.58 17.51
C SER A 200 -4.21 22.56 16.18
N LEU A 201 -4.82 23.14 15.15
CA LEU A 201 -4.28 23.18 13.77
C LEU A 201 -3.70 24.55 13.36
N ALA A 202 -3.73 25.56 14.23
CA ALA A 202 -3.39 26.94 13.89
C ALA A 202 -1.99 27.10 13.25
N ASP A 203 -1.02 26.33 13.73
CA ASP A 203 0.37 26.30 13.23
C ASP A 203 0.71 24.98 12.53
N ALA A 204 -0.29 24.14 12.24
CA ALA A 204 -0.06 22.80 11.72
C ALA A 204 0.34 22.83 10.24
N THR A 205 1.50 22.27 9.92
CA THR A 205 1.81 21.89 8.54
C THR A 205 1.03 20.62 8.21
N VAL A 206 0.06 20.72 7.30
CA VAL A 206 -0.79 19.60 6.91
C VAL A 206 -0.44 19.17 5.48
N THR A 207 0.03 17.94 5.33
CA THR A 207 0.20 17.30 4.02
C THR A 207 -0.97 16.36 3.76
N ARG A 208 -1.74 16.66 2.73
CA ARG A 208 -2.87 15.85 2.29
C ARG A 208 -2.44 14.85 1.23
N THR A 209 -3.00 13.64 1.29
CA THR A 209 -2.90 12.64 0.21
C THR A 209 -4.28 12.10 -0.10
N THR A 210 -4.63 12.04 -1.37
CA THR A 210 -5.95 11.65 -1.88
C THR A 210 -5.89 10.34 -2.68
N PRO A 211 -7.04 9.73 -3.04
CA PRO A 211 -7.06 8.57 -3.93
C PRO A 211 -6.34 8.81 -5.27
N GLN A 212 -6.36 10.04 -5.79
CA GLN A 212 -5.62 10.40 -7.00
C GLN A 212 -4.11 10.37 -6.78
N ASP A 213 -3.64 10.87 -5.64
CA ASP A 213 -2.21 10.84 -5.32
C ASP A 213 -1.73 9.39 -5.14
N PHE A 214 -2.53 8.55 -4.49
CA PHE A 214 -2.26 7.11 -4.42
C PHE A 214 -2.25 6.45 -5.80
N HIS A 215 -3.17 6.82 -6.69
CA HIS A 215 -3.17 6.31 -8.06
C HIS A 215 -1.92 6.74 -8.84
N ARG A 216 -1.45 7.97 -8.65
CA ARG A 216 -0.21 8.47 -9.27
C ARG A 216 1.01 7.71 -8.76
N LEU A 217 1.06 7.41 -7.47
CA LEU A 217 2.14 6.59 -6.88
C LEU A 217 2.06 5.13 -7.32
N PHE A 218 0.85 4.60 -7.49
CA PHE A 218 0.59 3.20 -7.83
C PHE A 218 -0.39 3.10 -9.01
N PRO A 219 0.10 3.20 -10.26
CA PRO A 219 -0.75 3.18 -11.45
C PRO A 219 -1.62 1.91 -11.56
N ALA A 220 -2.72 2.04 -12.32
CA ALA A 220 -3.78 1.03 -12.51
C ALA A 220 -4.62 0.63 -11.26
N THR A 221 -4.30 1.16 -10.08
CA THR A 221 -5.04 0.86 -8.83
C THR A 221 -6.32 1.68 -8.63
N GLY A 222 -6.50 2.80 -9.33
CA GLY A 222 -7.48 3.84 -8.98
C GLY A 222 -7.28 4.47 -7.60
N GLY A 223 -6.13 4.26 -6.96
CA GLY A 223 -5.86 4.69 -5.59
C GLY A 223 -6.22 3.65 -4.52
N ALA A 224 -6.61 2.44 -4.90
CA ALA A 224 -6.90 1.36 -3.96
C ALA A 224 -5.65 0.99 -3.14
N LEU A 225 -5.79 0.91 -1.82
CA LEU A 225 -4.66 0.64 -0.90
C LEU A 225 -4.35 -0.85 -0.74
N TYR A 226 -5.34 -1.72 -1.00
CA TYR A 226 -5.25 -3.16 -0.71
C TYR A 226 -5.43 -4.03 -1.97
N GLY A 227 -5.27 -3.43 -3.16
CA GLY A 227 -5.53 -4.09 -4.44
C GLY A 227 -7.01 -4.39 -4.61
N GLN A 228 -7.35 -5.65 -4.93
CA GLN A 228 -8.74 -6.12 -5.05
C GLN A 228 -9.46 -6.10 -3.71
N ALA A 229 -10.76 -5.78 -3.73
CA ALA A 229 -11.63 -5.89 -2.56
C ALA A 229 -11.73 -7.35 -2.10
N ASN A 230 -11.61 -7.59 -0.79
CA ASN A 230 -11.90 -8.88 -0.20
C ASN A 230 -13.23 -8.75 0.55
N HIS A 231 -14.33 -9.29 0.00
CA HIS A 231 -15.61 -9.34 0.70
C HIS A 231 -15.93 -10.76 1.21
N GLY A 232 -15.06 -11.75 0.93
CA GLY A 232 -15.13 -13.08 1.49
C GLY A 232 -13.75 -13.72 1.71
N TRP A 233 -13.71 -14.70 2.62
CA TRP A 233 -12.51 -15.46 2.99
C TRP A 233 -11.87 -16.24 1.82
N MET A 234 -12.62 -16.51 0.74
CA MET A 234 -12.12 -17.16 -0.47
C MET A 234 -11.49 -16.19 -1.49
N ASP A 235 -11.65 -14.87 -1.34
CA ASP A 235 -11.17 -13.88 -2.32
C ASP A 235 -9.63 -13.78 -2.35
N THR A 236 -8.96 -14.14 -1.26
CA THR A 236 -7.49 -14.26 -1.18
C THR A 236 -6.93 -15.29 -2.18
N PHE A 237 -7.71 -16.33 -2.52
CA PHE A 237 -7.32 -17.36 -3.50
C PHE A 237 -7.57 -16.92 -4.96
N ARG A 238 -8.28 -15.81 -5.18
CA ARG A 238 -8.54 -15.25 -6.53
C ARG A 238 -7.43 -14.33 -7.01
N ARG A 239 -6.47 -14.01 -6.13
CA ARG A 239 -5.28 -13.22 -6.49
C ARG A 239 -4.37 -14.03 -7.41
N PRO A 240 -3.78 -13.41 -8.44
CA PRO A 240 -2.91 -14.11 -9.35
C PRO A 240 -1.68 -14.66 -8.65
N ALA A 241 -1.28 -15.88 -9.03
CA ALA A 241 -0.06 -16.50 -8.56
C ALA A 241 1.18 -15.73 -9.06
N ALA A 242 2.34 -16.05 -8.49
CA ALA A 242 3.60 -15.45 -8.90
C ALA A 242 3.98 -15.75 -10.37
N GLN A 243 3.51 -16.86 -10.94
CA GLN A 243 3.76 -17.24 -12.33
C GLN A 243 2.66 -16.68 -13.24
N THR A 244 3.06 -16.09 -14.37
CA THR A 244 2.15 -15.61 -15.41
C THR A 244 2.07 -16.57 -16.60
N ALA A 245 1.13 -16.30 -17.51
CA ALA A 245 1.02 -17.00 -18.79
C ALA A 245 2.17 -16.67 -19.77
N ILE A 246 2.94 -15.60 -19.50
CA ILE A 246 4.07 -15.16 -20.33
C ILE A 246 5.37 -15.70 -19.73
N PRO A 247 6.09 -16.60 -20.42
CA PRO A 247 7.37 -17.10 -19.94
C PRO A 247 8.36 -15.96 -19.61
N GLY A 248 8.98 -16.04 -18.45
CA GLY A 248 9.91 -15.02 -17.94
C GLY A 248 9.26 -13.84 -17.22
N LEU A 249 7.92 -13.71 -17.22
CA LEU A 249 7.22 -12.68 -16.44
C LEU A 249 6.64 -13.29 -15.16
N TYR A 250 6.89 -12.63 -14.03
CA TYR A 250 6.43 -13.02 -12.71
C TYR A 250 5.78 -11.84 -11.99
N LEU A 251 4.85 -12.14 -11.08
CA LEU A 251 4.15 -11.13 -10.27
C LEU A 251 4.61 -11.20 -8.82
N ALA A 252 4.72 -10.01 -8.20
CA ALA A 252 4.95 -9.86 -6.78
C ALA A 252 4.12 -8.69 -6.23
N GLY A 253 3.96 -8.65 -4.91
CA GLY A 253 3.39 -7.51 -4.21
C GLY A 253 1.93 -7.70 -3.83
N GLY A 254 1.30 -6.60 -3.40
CA GLY A 254 -0.03 -6.62 -2.78
C GLY A 254 -1.15 -7.14 -3.69
N SER A 255 -1.05 -6.95 -5.01
CA SER A 255 -2.05 -7.43 -5.97
C SER A 255 -1.87 -8.91 -6.35
N ALA A 256 -0.74 -9.52 -5.99
CA ALA A 256 -0.47 -10.94 -6.22
C ALA A 256 -0.73 -11.76 -4.95
N HIS A 257 -0.85 -13.08 -5.10
CA HIS A 257 -0.92 -13.99 -3.96
C HIS A 257 0.34 -13.83 -3.07
N PRO A 258 0.23 -13.86 -1.73
CA PRO A 258 -0.98 -14.11 -0.93
C PRO A 258 -1.91 -12.91 -0.72
N GLY A 259 -1.45 -11.67 -0.93
CA GLY A 259 -2.31 -10.50 -0.93
C GLY A 259 -1.68 -9.24 -0.36
N ALA A 260 -2.54 -8.32 0.07
CA ALA A 260 -2.15 -7.00 0.55
C ALA A 260 -1.64 -7.01 2.00
N GLY A 261 -0.97 -5.93 2.38
CA GLY A 261 -0.31 -5.78 3.68
C GLY A 261 1.17 -6.14 3.62
N VAL A 262 1.97 -5.50 4.47
CA VAL A 262 3.44 -5.61 4.47
C VAL A 262 3.93 -7.07 4.57
N PRO A 263 3.40 -7.93 5.47
CA PRO A 263 3.84 -9.33 5.55
C PRO A 263 3.50 -10.12 4.29
N MET A 264 2.30 -9.91 3.73
CA MET A 264 1.84 -10.64 2.56
C MET A 264 2.60 -10.23 1.30
N ALA A 265 2.88 -8.93 1.12
CA ALA A 265 3.72 -8.44 0.03
C ALA A 265 5.16 -9.00 0.11
N ALA A 266 5.72 -9.09 1.32
CA ALA A 266 7.05 -9.70 1.52
C ALA A 266 7.05 -11.20 1.17
N LEU A 267 6.00 -11.94 1.56
CA LEU A 267 5.83 -13.34 1.17
C LEU A 267 5.67 -13.49 -0.35
N SER A 268 4.88 -12.61 -0.98
CA SER A 268 4.69 -12.58 -2.43
C SER A 268 6.02 -12.39 -3.17
N GLY A 269 6.85 -11.44 -2.73
CA GLY A 269 8.20 -11.24 -3.28
C GLY A 269 9.10 -12.47 -3.15
N ARG A 270 9.05 -13.17 -2.00
CA ARG A 270 9.78 -14.43 -1.81
C ARG A 270 9.29 -15.53 -2.74
N MET A 271 7.99 -15.62 -2.97
CA MET A 271 7.40 -16.59 -3.89
C MET A 271 7.83 -16.30 -5.33
N ALA A 272 7.76 -15.04 -5.78
CA ALA A 272 8.22 -14.63 -7.11
C ALA A 272 9.70 -14.96 -7.33
N ALA A 273 10.55 -14.66 -6.35
CA ALA A 273 11.97 -15.01 -6.40
C ALA A 273 12.18 -16.53 -6.47
N ALA A 274 11.45 -17.32 -5.67
CA ALA A 274 11.54 -18.77 -5.68
C ALA A 274 11.10 -19.38 -7.02
N THR A 275 9.99 -18.90 -7.60
CA THR A 275 9.50 -19.34 -8.91
C THR A 275 10.52 -19.03 -10.01
N LEU A 276 11.09 -17.81 -10.02
CA LEU A 276 12.14 -17.43 -10.96
C LEU A 276 13.38 -18.32 -10.81
N MET A 277 13.87 -18.53 -9.59
CA MET A 277 15.04 -19.39 -9.34
C MET A 277 14.79 -20.83 -9.79
N GLY A 278 13.60 -21.37 -9.54
CA GLY A 278 13.20 -22.70 -10.01
C GLY A 278 13.27 -22.83 -11.53
N HIS A 279 12.76 -21.84 -12.28
CA HIS A 279 12.83 -21.83 -13.74
C HIS A 279 14.26 -21.65 -14.29
N LEU A 280 15.15 -20.98 -13.56
CA LEU A 280 16.56 -20.86 -13.92
C LEU A 280 17.40 -22.08 -13.51
N GLY A 281 16.83 -23.08 -12.84
CA GLY A 281 17.57 -24.21 -12.29
C GLY A 281 18.51 -23.83 -11.14
N LEU A 282 18.30 -22.65 -10.53
CA LEU A 282 19.10 -22.16 -9.41
C LEU A 282 18.61 -22.82 -8.11
N THR A 283 19.13 -24.01 -7.80
CA THR A 283 18.75 -24.80 -6.61
C THR A 283 19.43 -24.34 -5.31
N LYS A 284 20.33 -23.36 -5.37
CA LYS A 284 20.99 -22.82 -4.17
C LYS A 284 19.99 -22.00 -3.36
N ARG A 285 19.49 -22.56 -2.26
CA ARG A 285 18.80 -21.80 -1.22
C ARG A 285 19.78 -20.77 -0.66
N SER A 286 19.36 -19.51 -0.55
CA SER A 286 20.09 -18.54 0.26
C SER A 286 20.35 -19.16 1.64
N GLY A 287 21.60 -19.12 2.10
CA GLY A 287 21.96 -19.67 3.41
C GLY A 287 21.08 -19.08 4.50
N ARG A 288 20.78 -19.86 5.55
CA ARG A 288 20.14 -19.32 6.75
C ARG A 288 21.02 -18.18 7.28
N VAL A 289 20.54 -16.95 7.14
CA VAL A 289 21.16 -15.80 7.80
C VAL A 289 20.54 -15.71 9.19
N LEU A 290 21.37 -15.65 10.21
CA LEU A 290 20.94 -15.34 11.58
C LEU A 290 20.22 -14.00 11.55
N ILE A 291 18.93 -14.01 11.85
CA ILE A 291 18.16 -12.80 12.10
C ILE A 291 18.50 -12.41 13.54
N SER A 292 19.26 -11.33 13.73
CA SER A 292 19.48 -10.78 15.07
C SER A 292 18.15 -10.22 15.56
N GLY A 293 17.45 -10.95 16.42
CA GLY A 293 16.14 -10.54 16.93
C GLY A 293 15.34 -11.64 17.62
N GLY A 294 15.77 -12.90 17.58
CA GLY A 294 15.18 -13.95 18.41
C GLY A 294 15.65 -13.81 19.86
N THR A 295 14.77 -13.41 20.76
CA THR A 295 14.93 -13.68 22.19
C THR A 295 14.97 -15.20 22.35
N LEU A 296 16.13 -15.74 22.67
CA LEU A 296 16.24 -17.06 23.29
C LEU A 296 15.49 -16.98 24.63
N MET A 297 14.38 -17.69 24.72
CA MET A 297 13.84 -18.08 26.02
C MET A 297 14.22 -19.55 26.27
N PRO A 298 14.52 -19.90 27.53
CA PRO A 298 15.08 -21.21 27.92
C PRO A 298 14.15 -22.40 27.64
#